data_AF-A0A6G7C5X1-F1
#
_entry.id   AF-A0A6G7C5X1-F1
#
_cell.length_a   1.000
_cell.length_b   1.000
_cell.length_c   1.000
_cell.angle_alpha   90.00
_cell.angle_beta   90.00
_cell.angle_gamma   90.00
#
_symmetry.space_group_name_H-M   'P 1'
#
loop_
_entity.id
_entity.type
_entity.pdbx_description
1 polymer ?
#
loop_
_entity_poly.entity_id
_entity_poly.type
_entity_poly.pdbx_seq_one_letter_code
_entity_poly.pdbx_strand_id
1 'polypeptide(L)' 'MDSIEREGNWEEQKKELKEKFAALTNNKALFSEEKKDEMLKKYQAKLGISRKELLKIFEGL' A
#
# COMPACT_ATOMS: atom_id res chain seq x y z
N MET A 1 2.34 13.51 -14.22
CA MET A 1 3.70 13.34 -13.66
C MET A 1 3.59 12.23 -12.64
N ASP A 2 3.89 11.02 -13.08
CA ASP A 2 3.55 9.77 -12.43
C ASP A 2 4.47 9.53 -11.23
N SER A 3 4.02 9.94 -10.05
CA SER A 3 4.79 9.99 -8.79
C SER A 3 5.17 8.62 -8.19
N ILE A 4 4.81 7.51 -8.84
CA ILE A 4 5.00 6.15 -8.29
C ILE A 4 6.38 5.56 -8.64
N GLU A 5 7.13 6.14 -9.60
CA GLU A 5 8.39 5.57 -10.08
C GLU A 5 9.62 5.81 -9.20
N ARG A 6 9.57 6.72 -8.21
CA ARG A 6 10.68 6.85 -7.26
C ARG A 6 10.50 5.84 -6.15
N GLU A 7 11.41 4.87 -6.08
CA GLU A 7 11.48 3.84 -5.03
C GLU A 7 11.32 4.39 -3.59
N GLY A 8 11.68 5.67 -3.36
CA GLY A 8 11.46 6.39 -2.11
C GLY A 8 9.98 6.70 -1.77
N ASN A 9 9.10 6.90 -2.75
CA ASN A 9 7.70 7.27 -2.49
C ASN A 9 6.88 6.09 -1.96
N TRP A 10 7.28 4.85 -2.28
CA TRP A 10 6.56 3.65 -1.84
C TRP A 10 6.56 3.49 -0.32
N GLU A 11 7.67 3.77 0.36
CA GLU A 11 7.73 3.67 1.83
C GLU A 11 6.87 4.74 2.51
N GLU A 12 6.82 5.96 1.95
CA GLU A 12 5.93 7.04 2.41
C GLU A 12 4.46 6.74 2.16
N GLN A 13 4.09 6.38 0.93
CA GLN A 13 2.70 6.06 0.59
C GLN A 13 2.20 4.87 1.41
N LYS A 14 3.06 3.88 1.67
CA LYS A 14 2.77 2.74 2.55
C LYS A 14 2.58 3.18 4.01
N LYS A 15 3.37 4.13 4.50
CA LYS A 15 3.19 4.71 5.83
C LYS A 15 1.88 5.47 5.92
N GLU A 16 1.54 6.28 4.92
CA GLU A 16 0.28 7.02 4.90
C GLU A 16 -0.92 6.09 4.75
N LEU A 17 -0.79 5.01 3.96
CA LEU A 17 -1.78 3.94 3.87
C LEU A 17 -1.99 3.24 5.22
N LYS A 18 -0.94 2.99 6.01
CA LYS A 18 -1.08 2.46 7.38
C LYS A 18 -1.84 3.41 8.29
N GLU A 19 -1.52 4.70 8.23
CA GLU A 19 -2.18 5.72 9.05
C GLU A 19 -3.66 5.87 8.68
N LYS A 20 -3.98 5.87 7.39
CA LYS A 20 -5.39 5.92 6.93
C LYS A 20 -6.15 4.62 7.15
N PHE A 21 -5.48 3.48 7.02
CA PHE A 21 -6.08 2.16 7.17
C PHE A 21 -5.55 1.45 8.41
N ALA A 22 -6.19 1.69 9.56
CA ALA A 22 -5.94 0.97 10.81
C ALA A 22 -6.01 -0.57 10.65
N ALA A 23 -6.78 -1.06 9.67
CA ALA A 23 -6.88 -2.46 9.28
C ALA A 23 -5.55 -3.07 8.78
N LEU A 24 -4.65 -2.25 8.24
CA LEU A 24 -3.30 -2.64 7.82
C LEU A 24 -2.30 -2.55 8.98
N THR A 25 -2.42 -1.52 9.81
CA THR A 25 -1.55 -1.28 10.99
C THR A 25 -1.58 -2.43 11.98
N ASN A 26 -2.73 -3.09 12.14
CA ASN A 26 -2.87 -4.26 13.02
C ASN A 26 -2.14 -5.51 12.53
N ASN A 27 -1.61 -5.51 11.30
CA ASN A 27 -1.00 -6.69 10.70
C ASN A 27 0.45 -6.41 10.30
N LYS A 28 1.34 -6.42 11.30
CA LYS A 28 2.80 -6.26 11.13
C LYS A 28 3.40 -7.26 10.12
N ALA A 29 2.81 -8.46 9.96
CA ALA A 29 3.29 -9.48 9.02
C ALA A 29 3.10 -9.08 7.55
N LEU A 30 2.23 -8.12 7.24
CA LEU A 30 2.09 -7.58 5.88
C LEU A 30 3.33 -6.83 5.43
N PHE A 31 4.20 -6.44 6.37
CA PHE A 31 5.29 -5.50 6.15
C PHE A 31 6.68 -6.12 6.05
N SER A 32 6.81 -7.41 6.39
CA SER A 32 8.08 -8.14 6.34
C SER A 32 8.45 -8.68 4.95
N GLU A 33 7.57 -8.54 3.96
CA GLU A 33 7.80 -9.11 2.63
C GLU A 33 8.57 -8.13 1.73
N GLU A 34 9.75 -8.54 1.25
CA GLU A 34 10.60 -7.73 0.35
C GLU A 34 9.93 -7.43 -1.01
N LYS A 35 8.87 -8.15 -1.38
CA LYS A 35 8.19 -8.00 -2.68
C LYS A 35 6.95 -7.10 -2.59
N LYS A 36 7.04 -5.92 -3.22
CA LYS A 36 5.90 -4.97 -3.36
C LYS A 36 4.63 -5.62 -3.90
N ASP A 37 4.75 -6.53 -4.88
CA ASP A 37 3.59 -7.14 -5.53
C ASP A 37 2.80 -8.07 -4.59
N GLU A 38 3.48 -8.78 -3.68
CA GLU A 38 2.81 -9.61 -2.67
C GLU A 38 2.13 -8.76 -1.59
N MET A 39 2.76 -7.66 -1.16
CA MET A 39 2.12 -6.69 -0.27
C MET A 39 0.84 -6.11 -0.88
N LEU A 40 0.90 -5.70 -2.15
CA LEU A 40 -0.26 -5.15 -2.86
C LEU A 40 -1.42 -6.16 -2.87
N LYS A 41 -1.16 -7.44 -3.17
CA LYS A 41 -2.19 -8.49 -3.12
C LYS A 41 -2.80 -8.63 -1.73
N LYS A 42 -1.98 -8.57 -0.67
CA LYS A 42 -2.49 -8.63 0.70
C LYS A 42 -3.29 -7.39 1.08
N TYR A 43 -2.91 -6.19 0.64
CA TYR A 43 -3.70 -4.98 0.84
C TYR A 43 -5.05 -5.07 0.13
N GLN A 44 -5.08 -5.54 -1.11
CA GLN A 44 -6.33 -5.79 -1.82
C GLN A 44 -7.23 -6.77 -1.04
N ALA A 45 -6.68 -7.89 -0.56
CA ALA A 45 -7.43 -8.88 0.19
C ALA A 45 -7.90 -8.36 1.57
N LYS A 46 -7.08 -7.54 2.24
CA LYS A 46 -7.36 -7.04 3.60
C LYS A 46 -8.34 -5.87 3.60
N LEU A 47 -8.19 -4.96 2.65
CA LEU A 47 -9.08 -3.82 2.46
C LEU A 47 -10.35 -4.20 1.69
N GLY A 48 -10.35 -5.35 1.00
CA GLY A 48 -11.46 -5.77 0.14
C GLY A 48 -11.61 -4.91 -1.12
N ILE A 49 -10.56 -4.18 -1.51
CA ILE A 49 -10.59 -3.24 -2.63
C ILE A 49 -9.85 -3.80 -3.85
N SER A 50 -10.23 -3.28 -5.02
CA SER A 50 -9.58 -3.63 -6.29
C SER A 50 -8.21 -2.97 -6.44
N ARG A 51 -7.34 -3.55 -7.27
CA ARG A 51 -5.98 -3.00 -7.53
C ARG A 51 -6.04 -1.56 -8.01
N LYS A 52 -7.05 -1.21 -8.81
CA LYS A 52 -7.30 0.16 -9.28
C LYS A 52 -7.62 1.14 -8.15
N GLU A 53 -8.42 0.73 -7.17
CA GLU A 53 -8.75 1.57 -6.01
C GLU A 53 -7.52 1.78 -5.14
N LEU A 54 -6.78 0.69 -4.90
CA LEU A 54 -5.52 0.74 -4.19
C LEU A 54 -4.51 1.67 -4.88
N LEU A 55 -4.35 1.54 -6.20
CA LEU A 55 -3.51 2.44 -7.01
C LEU A 55 -4.00 3.88 -7.01
N LYS A 56 -5.32 4.13 -7.04
CA LYS A 56 -5.88 5.47 -6.89
C LYS A 56 -5.55 6.10 -5.55
N ILE A 57 -5.56 5.31 -4.48
CA ILE A 57 -5.14 5.77 -3.17
C ILE A 57 -3.65 6.13 -3.23
N PHE A 58 -2.81 5.27 -3.80
CA PHE A 58 -1.39 5.57 -4.03
C PHE A 58 -1.17 6.80 -4.94
N GLU A 59 -1.98 7.03 -5.98
CA GLU A 59 -1.88 8.22 -6.85
C GLU A 59 -2.34 9.51 -6.16
N GLY A 60 -3.29 9.40 -5.23
CA GLY A 60 -3.79 10.53 -4.44
C GLY A 60 -2.92 10.86 -3.21
N LEU A 61 -1.84 10.10 -3.00
CA LEU A 61 -0.83 10.23 -1.95
C LEU A 61 0.47 10.77 -2.55
#